data_AF-A0A0N1KZC7-F1
#
_entry.id   AF-A0A0N1KZC7-F1
#
_cell.length_a   1.000
_cell.length_b   1.000
_cell.length_c   1.000
_cell.angle_alpha   90.00
_cell.angle_beta   90.00
_cell.angle_gamma   90.00
#
_symmetry.space_group_name_H-M   'P 1'
#
loop_
_entity.id
_entity.type
_entity.pdbx_description
1 polymer ?
#
loop_
_entity_poly.entity_id
_entity_poly.type
_entity_poly.pdbx_seq_one_letter_code
_entity_poly.pdbx_strand_id
1 'polypeptide(L)'
;MKPHPLRPAALAAPLLPVLLAALSLPAAAQTPTAGSRNPVAQDLRFEGVWARPGSVTLIKQFPKHLVLQGKDEASVWSARCVLGGGKAVCRGHGFTITGYDFAYESVVTLEDGGLRDVWRAVFPDAQDLTGNDLLRAVPLPAFEPSRKTP
;
A
#
# COMPACT_ATOMS: atom_id res chain seq x y z
N MET A 1 4.41 -37.16 38.23
CA MET A 1 4.46 -38.19 37.17
C MET A 1 3.44 -39.28 37.47
N LYS A 2 2.41 -39.41 36.63
CA LYS A 2 1.49 -40.55 36.55
C LYS A 2 0.98 -40.61 35.11
N PRO A 3 1.20 -41.72 34.35
CA PRO A 3 0.78 -41.81 32.96
C PRO A 3 -0.71 -42.18 32.88
N HIS A 4 -1.42 -41.60 31.92
CA HIS A 4 -2.74 -42.06 31.51
C HIS A 4 -2.60 -43.00 30.31
N PRO A 5 -3.26 -44.18 30.33
CA PRO A 5 -3.11 -45.18 29.29
C PRO A 5 -3.94 -44.82 28.05
N LEU A 6 -3.28 -44.95 26.89
CA LEU A 6 -3.87 -45.02 25.57
C LEU A 6 -4.77 -46.27 25.46
N ARG A 7 -5.99 -46.11 24.95
CA ARG A 7 -6.80 -47.22 24.44
C ARG A 7 -6.92 -47.09 22.92
N PRO A 8 -6.42 -48.08 22.15
CA PRO A 8 -6.73 -48.21 20.73
C PRO A 8 -8.01 -49.02 20.57
N ALA A 9 -8.93 -48.55 19.75
CA ALA A 9 -10.02 -49.37 19.22
C ALA A 9 -9.78 -49.54 17.72
N ALA A 10 -9.23 -50.70 17.37
CA ALA A 10 -9.25 -51.24 16.02
C ALA A 10 -10.59 -51.97 15.80
N LEU A 11 -11.11 -51.91 14.57
CA LEU A 11 -11.95 -52.91 13.88
C LEU A 11 -12.31 -52.29 12.51
N ALA A 12 -11.56 -52.61 11.46
CA ALA A 12 -11.72 -53.77 10.57
C ALA A 12 -12.84 -53.57 9.51
N ALA A 13 -12.42 -53.75 8.26
CA ALA A 13 -13.11 -53.47 7.00
C ALA A 13 -14.32 -54.37 6.71
N PRO A 14 -15.07 -54.09 5.61
CA PRO A 14 -14.85 -54.96 4.44
C PRO A 14 -14.80 -54.24 3.08
N LEU A 15 -13.99 -54.85 2.21
CA LEU A 15 -13.90 -54.68 0.74
C LEU A 15 -15.20 -55.08 0.04
N LEU A 16 -15.57 -54.37 -1.05
CA LEU A 16 -16.31 -54.87 -2.24
C LEU A 16 -16.58 -53.71 -3.25
N PRO A 17 -16.91 -53.97 -4.53
CA PRO A 17 -15.96 -54.05 -5.65
C PRO A 17 -16.10 -52.94 -6.71
N VAL A 18 -15.15 -52.99 -7.64
CA VAL A 18 -15.03 -52.30 -8.94
C VAL A 18 -16.37 -52.13 -9.69
N LEU A 19 -16.62 -50.90 -10.18
CA LEU A 19 -17.40 -50.67 -11.39
C LEU A 19 -16.65 -49.73 -12.33
N LEU A 20 -16.09 -50.32 -13.39
CA LEU A 20 -15.63 -49.63 -14.58
C LEU A 20 -16.87 -49.14 -15.35
N ALA A 21 -17.05 -47.83 -15.46
CA ALA A 21 -17.92 -47.23 -16.46
C ALA A 21 -17.05 -46.29 -17.31
N ALA A 22 -16.58 -46.83 -18.44
CA ALA A 22 -16.02 -46.04 -19.52
C ALA A 22 -17.17 -45.28 -20.20
N LEU A 23 -17.25 -43.97 -19.96
CA LEU A 23 -18.03 -43.04 -20.76
C LEU A 23 -17.06 -42.02 -21.35
N SER A 24 -16.68 -42.31 -22.59
CA SER A 24 -16.05 -41.37 -23.52
C SER A 24 -16.99 -40.18 -23.77
N LEU A 25 -16.58 -39.01 -23.27
CA LEU A 25 -17.18 -37.71 -23.57
C LEU A 25 -16.12 -36.81 -24.22
N PRO A 26 -16.53 -35.92 -25.13
CA PRO A 26 -15.69 -35.37 -26.18
C PRO A 26 -14.66 -34.39 -25.62
N ALA A 27 -13.54 -34.28 -26.34
CA ALA A 27 -12.50 -33.29 -26.14
C ALA A 27 -13.11 -31.89 -25.98
N ALA A 28 -13.23 -31.43 -24.73
CA ALA A 28 -13.42 -30.04 -24.43
C ALA A 28 -12.17 -29.32 -24.95
N ALA A 29 -12.36 -28.52 -25.99
CA ALA A 29 -11.37 -27.60 -26.50
C ALA A 29 -10.70 -26.92 -25.31
N GLN A 30 -9.41 -27.20 -25.12
CA GLN A 30 -8.55 -26.40 -24.27
C GLN A 30 -8.46 -25.05 -24.96
N THR A 31 -9.41 -24.17 -24.68
CA THR A 31 -9.16 -22.75 -24.80
C THR A 31 -7.91 -22.51 -23.97
N PRO A 32 -6.85 -21.91 -24.55
CA PRO A 32 -5.68 -21.57 -23.77
C PRO A 32 -6.20 -20.69 -22.65
N THR A 33 -6.19 -21.25 -21.43
CA THR A 33 -6.55 -20.53 -20.23
C THR A 33 -5.56 -19.40 -20.22
N ALA A 34 -6.05 -18.22 -20.57
CA ALA A 34 -5.31 -16.99 -20.58
C ALA A 34 -4.54 -17.02 -19.27
N GLY A 35 -3.21 -17.15 -19.39
CA GLY A 35 -2.35 -17.18 -18.22
C GLY A 35 -2.83 -16.08 -17.32
N SER A 36 -3.04 -16.43 -16.05
CA SER A 36 -3.24 -15.47 -14.98
C SER A 36 -2.00 -14.57 -14.96
N ARG A 37 -1.97 -13.63 -15.90
CA ARG A 37 -1.20 -12.42 -15.85
C ARG A 37 -1.91 -11.68 -14.75
N ASN A 38 -1.36 -11.86 -13.55
CA ASN A 38 -1.52 -10.96 -12.42
C ASN A 38 -1.75 -9.56 -13.03
N PRO A 39 -3.00 -9.05 -13.01
CA PRO A 39 -3.35 -7.92 -13.84
C PRO A 39 -2.60 -6.76 -13.25
N VAL A 40 -1.56 -6.36 -13.96
CA VAL A 40 -0.91 -5.07 -13.81
C VAL A 40 -0.28 -4.96 -12.40
N ALA A 41 1.04 -5.16 -12.33
CA ALA A 41 1.82 -4.13 -11.66
C ALA A 41 1.50 -2.84 -12.41
N GLN A 42 0.34 -2.20 -12.11
CA GLN A 42 0.16 -0.79 -12.39
C GLN A 42 1.37 -0.23 -11.69
N ASP A 43 2.23 0.42 -12.45
CA ASP A 43 3.39 1.07 -11.88
C ASP A 43 2.80 2.13 -10.94
N LEU A 44 2.58 1.76 -9.67
CA LEU A 44 1.90 2.55 -8.67
C LEU A 44 2.88 3.67 -8.37
N ARG A 45 2.69 4.78 -9.08
CA ARG A 45 3.55 5.94 -9.00
C ARG A 45 2.91 6.94 -8.06
N PHE A 46 3.45 6.98 -6.85
CA PHE A 46 3.22 8.03 -5.87
C PHE A 46 3.92 9.33 -6.28
N GLU A 47 4.88 9.28 -7.20
CA GLU A 47 5.67 10.44 -7.62
C GLU A 47 4.80 11.59 -8.14
N GLY A 48 5.04 12.80 -7.63
CA GLY A 48 4.36 14.01 -8.08
C GLY A 48 3.94 14.93 -6.94
N VAL A 49 3.06 15.87 -7.26
CA VAL A 49 2.44 16.79 -6.30
C VAL A 49 1.00 16.34 -6.08
N TRP A 50 0.61 16.23 -4.83
CA TRP A 50 -0.70 15.80 -4.38
C TRP A 50 -1.29 16.87 -3.48
N ALA A 51 -2.55 17.25 -3.67
CA ALA A 51 -3.15 18.33 -2.91
C ALA A 51 -4.62 18.11 -2.58
N ARG A 52 -5.06 18.80 -1.53
CA ARG A 52 -6.45 19.09 -1.20
C ARG A 52 -6.54 20.57 -0.78
N PRO A 53 -7.72 21.17 -0.64
CA PRO A 53 -7.83 22.51 -0.07
C PRO A 53 -7.07 22.60 1.27
N GLY A 54 -6.19 23.60 1.37
CA GLY A 54 -5.37 23.87 2.56
C GLY A 54 -4.16 22.95 2.79
N SER A 55 -3.87 22.00 1.89
CA SER A 55 -2.72 21.08 2.07
C SER A 55 -2.12 20.59 0.76
N VAL A 56 -0.79 20.50 0.71
CA VAL A 56 -0.02 19.99 -0.43
C VAL A 56 1.07 19.04 0.07
N THR A 57 1.29 17.96 -0.68
CA THR A 57 2.34 16.98 -0.45
C THR A 57 3.10 16.73 -1.76
N LEU A 58 4.39 16.98 -1.75
CA LEU A 58 5.32 16.55 -2.79
C LEU A 58 5.87 15.18 -2.44
N ILE A 59 5.84 14.26 -3.39
CA ILE A 59 6.36 12.90 -3.24
C ILE A 59 7.41 12.65 -4.32
N LYS A 60 8.61 12.30 -3.88
CA LYS A 60 9.63 11.70 -4.74
C LYS A 60 9.68 10.19 -4.50
N GLN A 61 9.51 9.41 -5.56
CA GLN A 61 9.59 7.95 -5.50
C GLN A 61 10.97 7.44 -5.91
N PHE A 62 11.47 6.49 -5.13
CA PHE A 62 12.65 5.68 -5.41
C PHE A 62 12.23 4.20 -5.45
N PRO A 63 13.07 3.27 -5.93
CA PRO A 63 12.66 1.88 -6.15
C PRO A 63 12.07 1.15 -4.93
N LYS A 64 12.46 1.52 -3.70
CA LYS A 64 12.00 0.87 -2.45
C LYS A 64 11.50 1.83 -1.39
N HIS A 65 11.55 3.13 -1.65
CA HIS A 65 11.19 4.14 -0.66
C HIS A 65 10.63 5.40 -1.31
N LEU A 66 9.90 6.18 -0.52
CA LEU A 66 9.42 7.51 -0.89
C LEU A 66 10.06 8.55 0.02
N VAL A 67 10.15 9.78 -0.48
CA VAL A 67 10.35 10.96 0.34
C VAL A 67 9.14 11.86 0.16
N LEU A 68 8.48 12.19 1.26
CA LEU A 68 7.36 13.12 1.32
C LEU A 68 7.84 14.45 1.90
N GLN A 69 7.34 15.53 1.33
CA GLN A 69 7.44 16.87 1.87
C GLN A 69 6.05 17.50 1.81
N GLY A 70 5.48 17.81 2.97
CA GLY A 70 4.14 18.34 3.07
C GLY A 70 4.10 19.71 3.73
N LYS A 71 3.05 20.45 3.37
CA LYS A 71 2.68 21.71 4.00
C LYS A 71 1.17 21.81 4.04
N ASP A 72 0.65 22.25 5.17
CA ASP A 72 -0.73 22.67 5.33
C ASP A 72 -0.82 24.06 5.96
N GLU A 73 -2.01 24.47 6.38
CA GLU A 73 -2.25 25.76 7.02
C GLU A 73 -1.58 25.88 8.40
N ALA A 74 -1.33 24.76 9.08
CA ALA A 74 -0.85 24.72 10.45
C ALA A 74 0.62 24.30 10.58
N SER A 75 1.21 23.67 9.55
CA SER A 75 2.49 22.99 9.68
C SER A 75 3.25 22.77 8.36
N VAL A 76 4.52 22.41 8.51
CA VAL A 76 5.38 21.85 7.47
C VAL A 76 6.02 20.57 7.99
N TRP A 77 6.19 19.55 7.14
CA TRP A 77 6.72 18.26 7.57
C TRP A 77 7.45 17.53 6.44
N SER A 78 8.30 16.58 6.82
CA SER A 78 8.96 15.68 5.87
C SER A 78 9.06 14.27 6.44
N ALA A 79 8.83 13.28 5.59
CA ALA A 79 8.86 11.87 5.97
C ALA A 79 9.58 11.02 4.93
N ARG A 80 10.21 9.94 5.40
CA ARG A 80 10.71 8.85 4.56
C ARG A 80 9.79 7.67 4.70
N CYS A 81 9.48 7.02 3.58
CA CYS A 81 8.55 5.90 3.57
C CYS A 81 9.20 4.64 2.99
N VAL A 82 8.81 3.48 3.50
CA VAL A 82 9.12 2.18 2.90
C VAL A 82 7.91 1.73 2.08
N LEU A 83 8.15 1.33 0.83
CA LEU A 83 7.11 0.78 -0.06
C LEU A 83 6.92 -0.72 0.21
N GLY A 84 5.67 -1.16 0.32
CA GLY A 84 5.33 -2.57 0.45
C GLY A 84 3.83 -2.84 0.36
N GLY A 85 3.43 -3.86 -0.41
CA GLY A 85 2.03 -4.29 -0.51
C GLY A 85 1.07 -3.22 -1.04
N GLY A 86 1.50 -2.41 -2.01
CA GLY A 86 0.67 -1.35 -2.63
C GLY A 86 0.50 -0.08 -1.80
N LYS A 87 1.19 0.03 -0.65
CA LYS A 87 1.19 1.19 0.23
C LYS A 87 2.62 1.64 0.58
N ALA A 88 2.74 2.82 1.16
CA ALA A 88 3.99 3.27 1.79
C ALA A 88 3.74 3.60 3.27
N VAL A 89 4.63 3.14 4.14
CA VAL A 89 4.61 3.45 5.58
C VAL A 89 5.70 4.46 5.85
N CYS A 90 5.31 5.62 6.36
CA CYS A 90 6.09 6.84 6.45
C CYS A 90 6.40 7.19 7.90
N ARG A 91 7.64 7.63 8.15
CA ARG A 91 8.06 8.26 9.40
C ARG A 91 8.91 9.48 9.13
N GLY A 92 8.72 10.49 9.96
CA GLY A 92 9.27 11.80 9.73
C GLY A 92 9.14 12.72 10.94
N HIS A 93 9.31 14.00 10.66
CA HIS A 93 9.15 15.07 11.63
C HIS A 93 8.56 16.29 10.93
N GLY A 94 7.97 17.18 11.71
CA GLY A 94 7.49 18.45 11.24
C GLY A 94 7.52 19.52 12.32
N PHE A 95 7.13 20.72 11.91
CA PHE A 95 7.01 21.87 12.76
C PHE A 95 5.69 22.56 12.49
N THR A 96 5.01 23.00 13.54
CA THR A 96 3.88 23.92 13.39
C THR A 96 4.37 25.29 12.93
N ILE A 97 3.48 26.10 12.36
CA ILE A 97 3.78 27.51 12.04
C ILE A 97 4.17 28.34 13.28
N THR A 98 3.77 27.87 14.47
CA THR A 98 4.12 28.46 15.77
C THR A 98 5.45 27.95 16.34
N GLY A 99 6.12 27.01 15.67
CA GLY A 99 7.46 26.54 16.01
C GLY A 99 7.54 25.31 16.90
N TYR A 100 6.42 24.62 17.16
CA TYR A 100 6.43 23.37 17.92
C TYR A 100 6.82 22.20 17.02
N ASP A 101 7.73 21.36 17.49
CA ASP A 101 8.11 20.13 16.80
C ASP A 101 7.08 19.02 17.04
N PHE A 102 6.96 18.13 16.07
CA PHE A 102 6.20 16.89 16.21
C PHE A 102 6.86 15.76 15.42
N ALA A 103 6.73 14.53 15.93
CA ALA A 103 7.00 13.34 15.16
C ALA A 103 5.82 13.09 14.21
N TYR A 104 6.12 12.76 12.96
CA TYR A 104 5.09 12.50 11.95
C TYR A 104 5.14 11.04 11.52
N GLU A 105 3.99 10.37 11.52
CA GLU A 105 3.80 9.02 11.01
C GLU A 105 2.65 9.01 10.01
N SER A 106 2.77 8.22 8.95
CA SER A 106 1.73 8.14 7.92
C SER A 106 1.71 6.79 7.23
N VAL A 107 0.54 6.42 6.70
CA VAL A 107 0.39 5.37 5.71
C VAL A 107 -0.29 5.96 4.48
N VAL A 108 0.40 5.92 3.35
CA VAL A 108 -0.13 6.39 2.07
C VAL A 108 -0.49 5.23 1.14
N THR A 109 -1.66 5.34 0.50
CA THR A 109 -2.21 4.37 -0.46
C THR A 109 -2.76 5.09 -1.69
N LEU A 110 -2.54 4.53 -2.88
CA LEU A 110 -3.23 4.99 -4.08
C LEU A 110 -4.61 4.31 -4.15
N GLU A 111 -5.68 5.11 -4.21
CA GLU A 111 -7.08 4.65 -4.23
C GLU A 111 -7.92 5.64 -5.07
N ASP A 112 -8.80 5.13 -5.95
CA ASP A 112 -9.75 5.93 -6.74
C ASP A 112 -9.14 7.15 -7.47
N GLY A 113 -7.95 6.95 -8.05
CA GLY A 113 -7.20 8.00 -8.75
C GLY A 113 -6.69 9.13 -7.83
N GLY A 114 -6.71 8.92 -6.52
CA GLY A 114 -6.16 9.81 -5.51
C GLY A 114 -5.11 9.12 -4.65
N LEU A 115 -4.54 9.89 -3.73
CA LEU A 115 -3.63 9.42 -2.71
C LEU A 115 -4.31 9.60 -1.36
N ARG A 116 -4.64 8.49 -0.69
CA ARG A 116 -5.13 8.50 0.67
C ARG A 116 -3.93 8.52 1.63
N ASP A 117 -3.94 9.46 2.56
CA ASP A 117 -2.93 9.63 3.60
C ASP A 117 -3.60 9.52 4.98
N VAL A 118 -3.31 8.44 5.70
CA VAL A 118 -3.72 8.25 7.09
C VAL A 118 -2.53 8.60 7.97
N TRP A 119 -2.60 9.74 8.65
CA TRP A 119 -1.45 10.34 9.34
C TRP A 119 -1.69 10.57 10.82
N ARG A 120 -0.57 10.69 11.54
CA ARG A 120 -0.49 11.05 12.94
C ARG A 120 0.67 12.01 13.20
N ALA A 121 0.41 13.09 13.91
CA ALA A 121 1.42 13.98 14.50
C ALA A 121 1.43 13.77 16.02
N VAL A 122 2.60 13.45 16.56
CA VAL A 122 2.83 13.20 17.99
C VAL A 122 3.70 14.32 18.54
N PHE A 123 3.15 15.09 19.47
CA PHE A 123 3.82 16.21 20.11
C PHE A 123 4.60 15.76 21.37
N PRO A 124 5.63 16.51 21.81
CA PRO A 124 6.43 16.16 22.99
C PRO A 124 5.64 16.03 24.29
N ASP A 125 4.49 16.70 24.40
CA ASP A 125 3.56 16.65 25.53
C ASP A 125 2.58 15.45 25.47
N ALA A 126 2.83 14.51 24.56
CA ALA A 126 2.00 13.34 24.28
C ALA A 126 0.60 13.67 23.75
N GLN A 127 0.39 14.86 23.19
CA GLN A 127 -0.77 15.13 22.35
C GLN A 127 -0.60 14.44 20.99
N ASP A 128 -1.63 13.70 20.57
CA ASP A 128 -1.72 13.09 19.25
C ASP A 128 -2.78 13.80 18.42
N LEU A 129 -2.42 14.24 17.22
CA LEU A 129 -3.37 14.65 16.18
C LEU A 129 -3.36 13.61 15.06
N THR A 130 -4.53 13.27 14.54
CA THR A 130 -4.65 12.28 13.46
C THR A 130 -5.55 12.78 12.34
N GLY A 131 -5.29 12.33 11.12
CA GLY A 131 -6.15 12.63 9.97
C GLY A 131 -6.20 11.50 8.95
N ASN A 132 -7.14 11.63 8.02
CA ASN A 132 -7.35 10.71 6.91
C ASN A 132 -7.73 11.54 5.68
N ASP A 133 -6.72 11.93 4.93
CA ASP A 133 -6.85 12.86 3.82
C ASP A 133 -6.91 12.11 2.50
N LEU A 134 -7.76 12.58 1.58
CA LEU A 134 -7.74 12.15 0.18
C LEU A 134 -7.20 13.30 -0.68
N LEU A 135 -6.00 13.11 -1.19
CA LEU A 135 -5.29 14.07 -2.02
C LEU A 135 -5.49 13.74 -3.50
N ARG A 136 -5.54 14.77 -4.34
CA ARG A 136 -5.62 14.65 -5.80
C ARG A 136 -4.29 15.04 -6.43
N ALA A 137 -3.90 14.34 -7.49
CA ALA A 137 -2.72 14.69 -8.25
C ALA A 137 -2.89 16.09 -8.86
N VAL A 138 -1.86 16.92 -8.72
CA VAL A 138 -1.79 18.25 -9.32
C VAL A 138 -0.99 18.14 -10.62
N PRO A 139 -1.60 18.41 -11.79
CA PRO A 139 -0.87 18.46 -13.05
C PRO A 139 0.16 19.59 -13.00
N LEU A 140 1.42 19.26 -13.19
CA LEU A 140 2.48 20.26 -13.34
C LEU A 140 2.66 20.59 -14.82
N PRO A 141 2.82 21.88 -15.18
CA PRO A 141 3.17 22.24 -16.56
C PRO A 141 4.52 21.60 -16.92
N ALA A 142 4.68 21.21 -18.19
CA ALA A 142 5.97 20.75 -18.68
C ALA A 142 7.01 21.86 -18.46
N PHE A 143 8.11 21.52 -17.77
CA PHE A 143 9.21 22.45 -17.62
C PHE A 143 9.90 22.61 -18.98
N GLU A 144 9.82 23.81 -19.55
CA GLU A 144 10.61 24.20 -20.72
C GLU A 144 11.88 24.92 -20.23
N PRO A 145 13.06 24.28 -20.26
CA PRO A 145 14.29 24.98 -19.93
C PRO A 145 14.50 26.10 -20.94
N SER A 146 14.55 27.35 -20.48
CA SER A 146 14.98 28.47 -21.32
C SER A 146 16.38 28.15 -21.85
N ARG A 147 16.45 27.85 -23.16
CA ARG A 147 17.71 27.65 -23.86
C ARG A 147 18.45 28.99 -23.80
N LYS A 148 19.53 29.08 -23.02
CA LYS A 148 20.42 30.24 -23.07
C LYS A 148 20.98 30.31 -24.49
N THR A 149 20.68 31.39 -25.20
CA THR A 149 21.29 31.70 -26.49
C THR A 149 22.81 31.85 -26.27
N PRO A 150 23.65 31.19 -27.09
CA PRO A 150 25.11 31.26 -26.95
C PRO A 150 25.65 32.68 -27.17
#